data_AF-A0A6C0K3T6-F1
#
_entry.id   AF-A0A6C0K3T6-F1
#
_cell.length_a   1.000
_cell.length_b   1.000
_cell.length_c   1.000
_cell.angle_alpha   90.00
_cell.angle_beta   90.00
_cell.angle_gamma   90.00
#
_symmetry.space_group_name_H-M   'P 1'
#
loop_
_entity.id
_entity.type
_entity.pdbx_description
1 polymer ?
#
loop_
_entity_poly.entity_id
_entity_poly.type
_entity_poly.pdbx_seq_one_letter_code
_entity_poly.pdbx_strand_id
1 'polypeptide(L)'
;MKHYHSYFILLKLIVLIQFVLVTLKKQSRDSKMYIFTDTVFKISVALYLFLFFTLNTFPGIDWQDVLIIRFSGVILLYDIDFNGLLKIVREYVPMLPNIPILEYDYVLAPISTS
;
A
#
# COMPACT_ATOMS: atom_id res chain seq x y z
N MET A 1 -11.38 -25.80 9.44
CA MET A 1 -10.71 -24.52 9.78
C MET A 1 -11.31 -23.45 8.89
N LYS A 2 -11.91 -22.39 9.44
CA LYS A 2 -12.62 -21.38 8.64
C LYS A 2 -11.63 -20.64 7.71
N HIS A 3 -12.03 -20.35 6.47
CA HIS A 3 -11.14 -19.81 5.41
C HIS A 3 -10.41 -18.51 5.79
N TYR A 4 -10.96 -17.72 6.72
CA TYR A 4 -10.28 -16.53 7.22
C TYR A 4 -9.01 -16.85 8.02
N HIS A 5 -8.93 -18.03 8.65
CA HIS A 5 -7.83 -18.39 9.53
C HIS A 5 -6.55 -18.69 8.72
N SER A 6 -6.67 -19.36 7.57
CA SER A 6 -5.55 -19.60 6.67
C SER A 6 -5.06 -18.31 6.00
N TYR A 7 -5.98 -17.43 5.59
CA TYR A 7 -5.62 -16.11 5.07
C TYR A 7 -4.89 -15.27 6.13
N PHE A 8 -5.34 -15.32 7.39
CA PHE A 8 -4.70 -14.59 8.48
C PHE A 8 -3.28 -15.11 8.80
N ILE A 9 -3.05 -16.42 8.67
CA ILE A 9 -1.72 -17.01 8.79
C ILE A 9 -0.80 -16.50 7.66
N LEU A 10 -1.29 -16.49 6.42
CA LEU A 10 -0.55 -15.94 5.28
C LEU A 10 -0.21 -14.46 5.49
N LEU A 11 -1.17 -13.66 5.94
CA LEU A 11 -0.98 -12.24 6.24
C LEU A 11 0.10 -12.04 7.31
N LYS A 12 0.05 -12.79 8.41
CA LYS A 12 1.09 -12.74 9.46
C LYS A 12 2.48 -13.08 8.92
N LEU A 13 2.56 -14.05 8.01
CA LEU A 13 3.83 -14.47 7.43
C LEU A 13 4.40 -13.39 6.51
N ILE A 14 3.56 -12.74 5.69
CA ILE A 14 3.93 -11.59 4.86
C ILE A 14 4.40 -10.42 5.74
N VAL A 15 3.66 -10.10 6.80
CA VAL A 15 4.01 -9.05 7.77
C VAL A 15 5.35 -9.34 8.44
N LEU A 16 5.59 -10.59 8.84
CA LEU A 16 6.84 -11.01 9.48
C LEU A 16 8.03 -10.85 8.52
N ILE A 17 7.88 -11.29 7.26
CA ILE A 17 8.93 -11.13 6.24
C ILE A 17 9.26 -9.65 6.04
N GLN A 18 8.23 -8.82 5.90
CA GLN A 18 8.40 -7.38 5.78
C GLN A 18 9.09 -6.75 7.00
N PHE A 19 8.65 -7.11 8.20
CA PHE A 19 9.22 -6.60 9.44
C PHE A 19 10.72 -6.94 9.54
N VAL A 20 11.10 -8.16 9.17
CA VAL A 20 12.50 -8.59 9.12
C VAL A 20 13.29 -7.80 8.06
N LEU A 21 12.75 -7.64 6.86
CA LEU A 21 13.40 -6.86 5.78
C LEU A 21 13.64 -5.40 6.18
N VAL A 22 12.64 -4.76 6.78
CA VAL A 22 12.71 -3.37 7.27
C VAL A 22 13.69 -3.24 8.43
N THR A 23 13.61 -4.13 9.43
CA THR A 23 14.46 -4.09 10.63
C THR A 23 15.93 -4.29 10.30
N LEU A 24 16.25 -5.15 9.33
CA LEU A 24 17.62 -5.41 8.94
C LEU A 24 18.27 -4.25 8.16
N LYS A 25 17.52 -3.17 7.86
CA LYS A 25 17.96 -2.02 7.03
C LYS A 25 18.69 -2.43 5.74
N LYS A 26 18.51 -3.68 5.30
CA LYS A 26 19.20 -4.29 4.16
C LYS A 26 18.60 -3.82 2.83
N GLN A 27 17.52 -3.05 2.90
CA GLN A 27 16.88 -2.34 1.80
C GLN A 27 17.04 -0.84 2.03
N SER A 28 17.78 -0.16 1.14
CA SER A 28 17.68 1.29 1.02
C SER A 28 16.29 1.66 0.50
N ARG A 29 15.77 2.84 0.89
CA ARG A 29 14.47 3.36 0.42
C ARG A 29 14.35 3.41 -1.11
N ASP A 30 15.48 3.52 -1.83
CA ASP A 30 15.55 3.55 -3.30
C ASP A 30 15.64 2.17 -3.97
N SER A 31 15.67 1.09 -3.18
CA SER A 31 15.73 -0.26 -3.73
C SER A 31 14.41 -0.61 -4.43
N LYS A 32 14.48 -0.98 -5.71
CA LYS A 32 13.31 -1.48 -6.48
C LYS A 32 12.56 -2.58 -5.72
N MET A 33 13.31 -3.45 -5.06
CA MET A 33 12.74 -4.54 -4.25
C MET A 33 11.94 -3.99 -3.07
N TYR A 34 12.40 -2.92 -2.43
CA TYR A 34 11.70 -2.28 -1.32
C TYR A 34 10.34 -1.75 -1.76
N ILE A 35 10.30 -0.92 -2.81
CA ILE A 35 9.06 -0.31 -3.33
C ILE A 35 8.03 -1.38 -3.71
N PHE A 36 8.48 -2.46 -4.37
CA PHE A 36 7.61 -3.57 -4.70
C PHE A 36 7.07 -4.28 -3.46
N THR A 37 7.94 -4.66 -2.52
CA THR A 37 7.51 -5.35 -1.30
C THR A 37 6.63 -4.49 -0.40
N ASP A 38 6.91 -3.18 -0.31
CA ASP A 38 6.12 -2.19 0.42
C ASP A 38 4.71 -2.10 -0.16
N THR A 39 4.61 -1.96 -1.49
CA THR A 39 3.34 -1.93 -2.20
C THR A 39 2.52 -3.19 -1.95
N VAL A 40 3.12 -4.38 -2.15
CA VAL A 40 2.41 -5.66 -2.00
C VAL A 40 1.86 -5.81 -0.59
N PHE A 41 2.61 -5.39 0.43
CA PHE A 41 2.15 -5.42 1.80
C PHE A 41 1.04 -4.43 2.08
N LYS A 42 1.20 -3.16 1.66
CA LYS A 42 0.18 -2.12 1.87
C LYS A 42 -1.14 -2.55 1.24
N ILE A 43 -1.11 -3.08 0.02
CA ILE A 43 -2.28 -3.67 -0.65
C ILE A 43 -2.84 -4.84 0.14
N SER A 44 -2.00 -5.76 0.62
CA SER A 44 -2.44 -6.94 1.37
C SER A 44 -3.14 -6.56 2.67
N VAL A 45 -2.57 -5.62 3.44
CA VAL A 45 -3.16 -5.13 4.69
C VAL A 45 -4.44 -4.36 4.42
N ALA A 46 -4.44 -3.45 3.44
CA ALA A 46 -5.63 -2.69 3.06
C ALA A 46 -6.78 -3.62 2.66
N LEU A 47 -6.50 -4.59 1.79
CA LEU A 47 -7.49 -5.57 1.34
C LEU A 47 -7.98 -6.43 2.49
N TYR A 48 -7.09 -6.85 3.40
CA TYR A 48 -7.46 -7.59 4.60
C TYR A 48 -8.42 -6.78 5.48
N LEU A 49 -8.05 -5.55 5.85
CA LEU A 49 -8.89 -4.70 6.70
C LEU A 49 -10.26 -4.47 6.05
N PHE A 50 -10.28 -4.18 4.75
CA PHE A 50 -11.51 -3.95 4.03
C PHE A 50 -12.39 -5.21 4.00
N LEU A 51 -11.87 -6.34 3.51
CA LEU A 51 -12.66 -7.57 3.36
C LEU A 51 -13.04 -8.18 4.71
N PHE A 52 -12.12 -8.25 5.66
CA PHE A 52 -12.36 -8.90 6.95
C PHE A 52 -13.45 -8.18 7.74
N PHE A 53 -13.39 -6.84 7.81
CA PHE A 53 -14.41 -6.05 8.52
C PHE A 53 -15.69 -5.85 7.71
N THR A 54 -15.69 -6.13 6.40
CA THR A 54 -16.92 -6.15 5.57
C THR A 54 -17.64 -7.48 5.70
N LEU A 55 -16.92 -8.59 5.70
CA LEU A 55 -17.48 -9.94 5.71
C LEU A 55 -17.78 -10.48 7.11
N ASN A 56 -17.22 -9.88 8.17
CA ASN A 56 -17.44 -10.29 9.54
C ASN A 56 -18.10 -9.18 10.34
N THR A 57 -19.14 -9.54 11.09
CA THR A 57 -19.81 -8.67 12.06
C THR A 57 -19.26 -8.96 13.44
N PHE A 58 -18.90 -7.91 14.18
CA PHE A 58 -18.39 -8.02 15.54
C PHE A 58 -19.45 -7.53 16.53
N PRO A 59 -20.07 -8.43 17.32
CA PRO A 59 -20.99 -8.00 18.37
C PRO A 59 -20.20 -7.22 19.42
N GLY A 60 -20.58 -5.95 19.63
CA GLY A 60 -19.94 -5.06 20.61
C GLY A 60 -18.92 -4.06 20.03
N ILE A 61 -18.76 -3.98 18.71
CA ILE A 61 -18.02 -2.89 18.05
C ILE A 61 -19.04 -1.98 17.35
N ASP A 62 -18.93 -0.67 17.57
CA ASP A 62 -19.80 0.30 16.90
C ASP A 62 -19.52 0.35 15.40
N TRP A 63 -20.58 0.55 14.61
CA TRP A 63 -20.47 0.62 13.14
C TRP A 63 -19.53 1.73 12.66
N GLN A 64 -19.37 2.78 13.46
CA GLN A 64 -18.46 3.90 13.23
C GLN A 64 -17.00 3.45 13.29
N ASP A 65 -16.63 2.64 14.28
CA ASP A 65 -15.28 2.08 14.41
C ASP A 65 -14.96 1.15 13.24
N VAL A 66 -15.94 0.34 12.83
CA VAL A 66 -15.81 -0.53 11.65
C VAL A 66 -15.56 0.29 10.39
N LEU A 67 -16.23 1.43 10.22
CA LEU A 67 -15.99 2.33 9.09
C LEU A 67 -14.60 2.94 9.12
N ILE A 68 -14.14 3.40 10.29
CA ILE A 68 -12.79 3.96 10.46
C ILE A 68 -11.73 2.92 10.07
N ILE A 69 -11.90 1.66 10.49
CA ILE A 69 -10.98 0.57 10.15
C ILE A 69 -10.98 0.25 8.64
N ARG A 70 -12.14 0.30 7.98
CA ARG A 70 -12.19 0.13 6.52
C ARG A 70 -11.51 1.30 5.80
N PHE A 71 -11.73 2.52 6.27
CA PHE A 71 -11.10 3.73 5.73
C PHE A 71 -9.58 3.74 5.93
N SER A 72 -9.08 3.22 7.06
CA SER A 72 -7.64 3.13 7.28
C SER A 72 -6.96 2.22 6.25
N GLY A 73 -7.64 1.16 5.80
CA GLY A 73 -7.20 0.35 4.66
C GLY A 73 -7.08 1.17 3.37
N VAL A 74 -8.06 2.03 3.06
CA VAL A 74 -8.02 2.90 1.87
C VAL A 74 -6.90 3.93 1.96
N ILE A 75 -6.68 4.54 3.13
CA ILE A 75 -5.57 5.47 3.37
C ILE A 75 -4.22 4.78 3.13
N LEU A 76 -4.11 3.51 3.55
CA LEU A 76 -2.93 2.68 3.34
C LEU A 76 -2.62 2.45 1.85
N LEU A 77 -3.65 2.35 1.00
CA LEU A 77 -3.48 2.27 -0.45
C LEU A 77 -3.03 3.61 -1.05
N TYR A 78 -3.51 4.73 -0.50
CA TYR A 78 -3.13 6.06 -0.96
C TYR A 78 -1.65 6.39 -0.69
N ASP A 79 -1.07 5.79 0.36
CA ASP A 79 0.34 5.95 0.73
C ASP A 79 1.30 5.08 -0.11
N ILE A 80 0.80 4.37 -1.13
CA ILE A 80 1.66 3.58 -2.03
C ILE A 80 2.42 4.50 -2.97
N ASP A 81 3.72 4.26 -3.14
CA ASP A 81 4.53 4.89 -4.19
C ASP A 81 4.19 4.30 -5.57
N PHE A 82 3.05 4.72 -6.12
CA PHE A 82 2.59 4.29 -7.44
C PHE A 82 3.56 4.66 -8.56
N ASN A 83 4.32 5.75 -8.41
CA ASN A 83 5.28 6.19 -9.41
C ASN A 83 6.49 5.24 -9.46
N GLY A 84 7.07 4.94 -8.29
CA GLY A 84 8.12 3.95 -8.17
C GLY A 84 7.68 2.57 -8.64
N LEU A 85 6.45 2.16 -8.29
CA LEU A 85 5.88 0.90 -8.74
C LEU A 85 5.72 0.84 -10.26
N LEU A 86 5.11 1.84 -10.89
CA LEU A 86 4.91 1.89 -12.34
C LEU A 86 6.25 1.85 -13.09
N LYS A 87 7.26 2.54 -12.57
CA LYS A 87 8.62 2.50 -13.13
C LYS A 87 9.18 1.09 -13.13
N ILE A 88 9.05 0.36 -12.02
CA ILE A 88 9.48 -1.04 -11.91
C ILE A 88 8.67 -1.93 -12.87
N VAL A 89 7.35 -1.79 -12.90
CA VAL A 89 6.49 -2.64 -13.75
C VAL A 89 6.82 -2.44 -15.24
N ARG A 90 7.11 -1.21 -15.68
CA ARG A 90 7.51 -0.92 -17.07
C ARG A 90 8.84 -1.55 -17.46
N GLU A 91 9.77 -1.75 -16.52
CA GLU A 91 11.03 -2.46 -16.81
C GLU A 91 10.80 -3.94 -17.15
N TYR A 92 9.78 -4.58 -16.55
CA TYR A 92 9.45 -5.98 -16.80
C TYR A 92 8.37 -6.17 -17.87
N VAL A 93 7.50 -5.18 -18.09
CA VAL A 93 6.40 -5.19 -19.07
C VAL A 93 6.47 -3.93 -19.93
N PRO A 94 7.31 -3.92 -20.98
CA PRO A 94 7.56 -2.73 -21.80
C PRO A 94 6.36 -2.30 -22.67
N MET A 95 5.31 -3.14 -22.76
CA MET A 95 4.08 -2.84 -23.50
C MET A 95 3.17 -1.83 -22.79
N LEU A 96 3.45 -1.46 -21.54
CA LEU A 96 2.63 -0.49 -20.82
C LEU A 96 2.81 0.92 -21.42
N PRO A 97 1.70 1.62 -21.73
CA PRO A 97 1.77 2.97 -22.27
C PRO A 97 2.52 3.90 -21.30
N ASN A 98 3.39 4.72 -21.88
CA ASN A 98 4.17 5.71 -21.14
C ASN A 98 3.27 6.91 -20.83
N ILE A 99 2.36 6.73 -19.86
CA ILE A 99 1.55 7.82 -19.32
C ILE A 99 2.52 8.78 -18.63
N PRO A 100 2.55 10.07 -19.01
CA PRO A 100 3.35 11.07 -18.32
C PRO A 100 2.90 11.09 -16.87
N ILE A 101 3.84 10.79 -15.99
CA ILE A 101 3.66 10.95 -14.56
C ILE A 101 3.41 12.44 -14.37
N LEU A 102 2.29 12.82 -13.73
CA LEU A 102 2.07 14.20 -13.33
C LEU A 102 3.11 14.52 -12.26
N GLU A 103 4.31 14.87 -12.72
CA GLU A 103 5.29 15.61 -11.96
C GLU A 103 4.60 16.95 -11.72
N TYR A 104 3.91 17.06 -10.58
CA TYR A 104 3.46 18.34 -10.08
C TYR A 104 4.72 19.10 -9.68
N ASP A 105 5.42 19.61 -10.70
CA ASP A 105 6.28 20.75 -10.53
C ASP A 105 5.38 21.86 -10.02
N TYR A 106 5.44 22.12 -8.72
CA TYR A 106 5.00 23.38 -8.16
C TYR A 106 5.93 24.45 -8.75
N VAL A 107 5.70 24.81 -10.01
CA VAL A 107 6.24 26.02 -10.60
C VAL A 107 5.63 27.13 -9.77
N LEU A 108 6.38 27.55 -8.75
CA LEU A 108 6.15 28.80 -8.05
C LEU A 108 6.14 29.86 -9.13
N ALA A 109 4.94 30.27 -9.55
CA ALA A 109 4.79 31.40 -10.45
C ALA A 109 5.58 32.56 -9.82
N PRO A 110 6.52 33.19 -10.55
CA PRO A 110 7.28 34.29 -9.98
C PRO A 110 6.28 35.35 -9.54
N ILE A 111 6.29 35.68 -8.25
CA ILE A 111 5.48 36.75 -7.69
C ILE A 111 5.95 38.02 -8.38
N SER A 112 5.17 38.53 -9.33
CA SER A 112 5.41 39.83 -9.93
C SER A 112 5.12 40.88 -8.87
N THR A 113 6.16 41.31 -8.16
CA THR A 113 6.10 42.52 -7.33
C THR A 113 6.06 43.72 -8.29
N SER A 114 4.86 44.25 -8.51
CA SER A 114 4.62 45.58 -9.07
C SER A 114 4.87 46.65 -8.02
#